data_AF-A0A210PQ93-F1
#
_entry.id   AF-A0A210PQ93-F1
#
_cell.length_a   1.000
_cell.length_b   1.000
_cell.length_c   1.000
_cell.angle_alpha   90.00
_cell.angle_beta   90.00
_cell.angle_gamma   90.00
#
_symmetry.space_group_name_H-M   'P 1'
#
loop_
_entity.id
_entity.type
_entity.pdbx_description
1 polymer ?
#
loop_
_entity_poly.entity_id
_entity_poly.type
_entity_poly.pdbx_seq_one_letter_code
_entity_poly.pdbx_strand_id
1 'polypeptide(L)'
;MPGDTGTEVYMLLLHLVRNEVPADQRVYLHCFSGDEYVLSQWSAAFPNLYLEFTRMVKSFSGPLIRALKAVTANKIVLETDAPYFVGAG
;
A
#
# COMPACT_ATOMS: atom_id res chain seq x y z
N MET A 1 7.49 -14.11 -4.89
CA MET A 1 8.84 -14.73 -4.78
C MET A 1 9.63 -13.93 -3.73
N PRO A 2 10.51 -14.52 -2.91
CA PRO A 2 11.37 -13.73 -2.03
C PRO A 2 12.16 -12.71 -2.87
N GLY A 3 11.94 -11.41 -2.62
CA GLY A 3 12.57 -10.32 -3.38
C GLY A 3 11.71 -9.67 -4.47
N ASP A 4 10.52 -10.20 -4.76
CA ASP A 4 9.54 -9.53 -5.62
C ASP A 4 8.63 -8.65 -4.76
N THR A 5 8.79 -7.32 -4.87
CA THR A 5 7.98 -6.32 -4.16
C THR A 5 6.57 -6.16 -4.73
N GLY A 6 6.25 -6.85 -5.84
CA GLY A 6 4.97 -6.68 -6.55
C GLY A 6 4.85 -5.31 -7.24
N THR A 7 5.95 -4.57 -7.36
CA THR A 7 5.96 -3.19 -7.91
C THR A 7 5.36 -3.13 -9.30
N GLU A 8 5.64 -4.11 -10.17
CA GLU A 8 5.09 -4.16 -11.53
C GLU A 8 3.55 -4.24 -11.51
N VAL A 9 2.97 -5.01 -10.58
CA VAL A 9 1.51 -5.14 -10.43
C VAL A 9 0.91 -3.83 -9.95
N TYR A 10 1.54 -3.16 -8.98
CA TYR A 10 1.10 -1.84 -8.53
C TYR A 10 1.13 -0.80 -9.64
N MET A 11 2.17 -0.81 -10.49
CA MET A 11 2.30 0.16 -11.57
C MET A 11 1.34 -0.12 -12.72
N LEU A 12 1.09 -1.39 -13.04
CA LEU A 12 0.05 -1.78 -13.99
C LEU A 12 -1.33 -1.32 -13.49
N LEU A 13 -1.65 -1.58 -12.23
CA LEU A 13 -2.92 -1.15 -11.64
C LEU A 13 -3.06 0.37 -11.67
N LEU A 14 -2.00 1.10 -11.30
CA LEU A 14 -2.00 2.56 -11.38
C LEU A 14 -2.24 3.07 -12.80
N HIS A 15 -1.60 2.46 -13.80
CA HIS A 15 -1.79 2.82 -15.20
C HIS A 15 -3.25 2.66 -15.65
N LEU A 16 -3.90 1.57 -15.25
CA LEU A 16 -5.29 1.28 -15.59
C LEU A 16 -6.26 2.21 -14.86
N VAL A 17 -6.04 2.44 -13.56
CA VAL A 17 -7.01 3.14 -12.70
C VAL A 17 -6.93 4.67 -12.87
N ARG A 18 -5.75 5.24 -13.09
CA ARG A 18 -5.57 6.71 -13.12
C ARG A 18 -6.30 7.43 -14.26
N ASN A 19 -6.68 6.70 -15.32
CA ASN A 19 -7.41 7.28 -16.45
C ASN A 19 -8.94 7.22 -16.24
N GLU A 20 -9.41 6.29 -15.40
CA GLU A 20 -10.84 6.01 -15.20
C GLU A 20 -11.37 6.56 -13.88
N VAL A 21 -10.48 6.85 -12.92
CA VAL A 21 -10.83 7.33 -11.58
C VAL A 21 -10.36 8.77 -11.38
N PRO A 22 -11.25 9.70 -10.95
CA PRO A 22 -10.85 11.06 -10.61
C PRO A 22 -9.73 11.09 -9.57
N ALA A 23 -8.76 11.99 -9.75
CA ALA A 23 -7.60 12.08 -8.85
C ALA A 23 -7.99 12.37 -7.39
N ASP A 24 -9.08 13.09 -7.16
CA ASP A 24 -9.59 13.45 -5.84
C ASP A 24 -10.49 12.36 -5.21
N GLN A 25 -10.76 11.26 -5.93
CA GLN A 25 -11.43 10.09 -5.35
C GLN A 25 -10.64 9.57 -4.15
N ARG A 26 -11.35 9.17 -3.08
CA ARG A 26 -10.72 8.42 -1.99
C ARG A 26 -10.34 7.03 -2.47
N VAL A 27 -9.05 6.71 -2.42
CA VAL A 27 -8.50 5.43 -2.86
C VAL A 27 -7.84 4.77 -1.65
N TYR A 28 -8.16 3.49 -1.44
CA TYR A 28 -7.57 2.67 -0.39
C TYR A 28 -6.75 1.56 -1.04
N LEU A 29 -5.47 1.50 -0.73
CA LEU A 29 -4.66 0.32 -1.06
C LEU A 29 -4.71 -0.64 0.12
N HIS A 30 -5.59 -1.63 -0.03
CA HIS A 30 -5.75 -2.75 0.89
C HIS A 30 -4.46 -3.57 1.02
N CYS A 31 -4.17 -4.03 2.23
CA CYS A 31 -3.02 -4.84 2.61
C CYS A 31 -1.71 -4.36 1.97
N PHE A 32 -1.42 -3.07 2.08
CA PHE A 32 -0.32 -2.43 1.36
C PHE A 32 1.04 -3.02 1.76
N SER A 33 1.76 -3.54 0.76
CA SER A 33 3.11 -4.07 0.89
C SER A 33 4.07 -3.52 -0.18
N GLY A 34 3.75 -2.34 -0.74
CA GLY A 34 4.59 -1.66 -1.72
C GLY A 34 5.80 -0.97 -1.09
N ASP A 35 6.81 -0.70 -1.91
CA ASP A 35 7.99 0.06 -1.52
C ASP A 35 7.80 1.59 -1.66
N GLU A 36 8.87 2.35 -1.44
CA GLU A 36 8.87 3.81 -1.54
C GLU A 36 8.55 4.30 -2.96
N TYR A 37 8.92 3.54 -3.99
CA TYR A 37 8.61 3.90 -5.37
C TYR A 37 7.11 3.78 -5.61
N VAL A 38 6.49 2.66 -5.23
CA VAL A 38 5.04 2.47 -5.30
C VAL A 38 4.31 3.58 -4.54
N LEU A 39 4.72 3.84 -3.29
CA LEU A 39 4.13 4.91 -2.47
C LEU A 39 4.16 6.27 -3.18
N SER A 40 5.31 6.62 -3.77
CA SER A 40 5.48 7.91 -4.44
C SER A 40 4.56 8.06 -5.65
N GLN A 41 4.45 7.02 -6.48
CA GLN A 41 3.67 7.06 -7.72
C GLN A 41 2.17 7.14 -7.42
N TRP A 42 1.70 6.33 -6.47
CA TRP A 42 0.29 6.33 -6.08
C TRP A 42 -0.11 7.61 -5.35
N SER A 43 0.74 8.14 -4.46
CA SER A 43 0.46 9.40 -3.75
C SER A 43 0.42 10.60 -4.70
N ALA A 44 1.24 10.59 -5.76
CA ALA A 44 1.23 11.62 -6.78
C ALA A 44 -0.03 11.58 -7.65
N ALA A 45 -0.57 10.38 -7.92
CA ALA A 45 -1.78 10.21 -8.71
C ALA A 45 -3.07 10.50 -7.93
N PHE A 46 -3.12 10.11 -6.64
CA PHE A 46 -4.30 10.23 -5.79
C PHE A 46 -3.98 10.96 -4.47
N PRO A 47 -4.20 12.28 -4.36
CA PRO A 47 -4.00 13.02 -3.11
C PRO A 47 -4.85 12.49 -1.93
N ASN A 48 -5.96 11.83 -2.26
CA ASN A 48 -6.85 11.16 -1.31
C ASN A 48 -6.56 9.65 -1.16
N LEU A 49 -5.30 9.25 -1.32
CA LEU A 49 -4.81 7.90 -1.04
C LEU A 49 -4.76 7.62 0.47
N TYR A 50 -5.16 6.41 0.85
CA TYR A 50 -5.05 5.81 2.18
C TYR A 50 -4.44 4.41 2.04
N LEU A 51 -3.59 4.02 2.98
CA LEU A 51 -2.85 2.75 2.94
C LEU A 51 -3.24 1.91 4.14
N GLU A 52 -3.71 0.69 3.85
CA GLU A 52 -4.19 -0.22 4.87
C GLU A 52 -3.09 -1.22 5.22
N PHE A 53 -2.80 -1.38 6.52
CA PHE A 53 -1.75 -2.25 7.00
C PHE A 53 -2.30 -3.31 7.96
N THR A 54 -1.86 -4.54 7.75
CA THR A 54 -2.19 -5.70 8.58
C THR A 54 -1.04 -6.06 9.52
N ARG A 55 -1.18 -7.17 10.25
CA ARG A 55 -0.08 -7.76 11.04
C ARG A 55 1.16 -8.12 10.20
N MET A 56 1.04 -8.20 8.88
CA MET A 56 2.16 -8.46 7.96
C MET A 56 3.31 -7.45 8.09
N VAL A 57 3.08 -6.27 8.67
CA VAL A 57 4.16 -5.31 8.96
C VAL A 57 5.31 -5.93 9.76
N LYS A 58 5.05 -6.99 10.54
CA LYS A 58 6.08 -7.73 11.29
C LYS A 58 7.11 -8.44 10.41
N SER A 59 6.77 -8.74 9.15
CA SER A 59 7.63 -9.40 8.18
C SER A 59 8.15 -8.46 7.09
N PHE A 60 7.96 -7.14 7.23
CA PHE A 60 8.42 -6.18 6.24
C PHE A 60 9.96 -6.15 6.14
N SER A 61 10.44 -6.06 4.90
CA SER A 61 11.85 -5.82 4.60
C SER A 61 12.20 -4.33 4.74
N GLY A 62 13.49 -3.99 4.67
CA GLY A 62 13.97 -2.61 4.78
C GLY A 62 13.23 -1.60 3.87
N PRO A 63 13.05 -1.88 2.57
CA PRO A 63 12.29 -0.99 1.66
C PRO A 63 10.83 -0.76 2.09
N LEU A 64 10.12 -1.83 2.49
CA LEU A 64 8.72 -1.73 2.95
C LEU A 64 8.62 -0.95 4.27
N ILE A 65 9.59 -1.13 5.19
CA ILE A 65 9.66 -0.34 6.43
C ILE A 65 9.88 1.14 6.13
N ARG A 66 10.74 1.48 5.15
CA ARG A 66 10.95 2.88 4.75
C ARG A 66 9.68 3.48 4.12
N ALA A 67 9.01 2.72 3.25
CA ALA A 67 7.72 3.12 2.67
C ALA A 67 6.69 3.40 3.78
N LEU A 68 6.48 2.47 4.72
CA LEU A 68 5.58 2.65 5.87
C LEU A 68 5.93 3.90 6.69
N LYS A 69 7.21 4.16 6.96
CA LYS A 69 7.66 5.35 7.70
C LYS A 69 7.46 6.67 6.96
N ALA A 70 7.40 6.64 5.62
CA ALA A 70 7.17 7.82 4.80
C ALA A 70 5.68 8.19 4.68
N VAL A 71 4.76 7.31 5.07
CA VAL A 71 3.31 7.57 5.03
C VAL A 71 2.95 8.61 6.10
N THR A 72 2.15 9.62 5.74
CA THR A 72 1.59 10.55 6.72
C THR A 72 0.61 9.81 7.64
N ALA A 73 0.71 10.01 8.95
CA ALA A 73 -0.04 9.24 9.95
C ALA A 73 -1.58 9.24 9.72
N ASN A 74 -2.16 10.35 9.23
CA ASN A 74 -3.59 10.44 8.93
C ASN A 74 -4.03 9.72 7.64
N LYS A 75 -3.09 9.11 6.90
CA LYS A 75 -3.32 8.30 5.72
C LYS A 75 -3.12 6.80 5.98
N ILE A 76 -2.76 6.43 7.21
CA ILE A 76 -2.61 5.03 7.64
C ILE A 76 -3.94 4.53 8.17
N VAL A 77 -4.36 3.36 7.70
CA VAL A 77 -5.51 2.61 8.20
C VAL A 77 -5.00 1.27 8.74
N LEU A 78 -5.53 0.83 9.88
CA LEU A 78 -5.22 -0.48 10.44
C LEU A 78 -6.32 -1.46 10.08
N GLU A 79 -5.91 -2.65 9.66
CA GLU A 79 -6.82 -3.73 9.31
C GLU A 79 -6.28 -5.09 9.76
N THR A 80 -7.12 -6.13 9.68
CA THR A 80 -6.75 -7.50 10.07
C THR A 80 -6.66 -8.46 8.90
N ASP A 81 -7.39 -8.17 7.82
CA ASP A 81 -7.66 -9.07 6.70
C ASP A 81 -8.00 -10.50 7.18
N ALA A 82 -8.88 -10.60 8.18
CA ALA A 82 -9.37 -11.88 8.66
C ALA A 82 -10.17 -12.57 7.54
N PRO A 83 -10.00 -13.89 7.33
CA PRO A 83 -9.36 -14.85 8.24
C PRO A 83 -7.86 -15.12 7.98
N TYR A 84 -7.18 -14.36 7.12
CA TYR A 84 -5.85 -14.72 6.61
C TYR A 84 -4.70 -14.43 7.57
N PHE A 85 -4.62 -13.22 8.14
CA PHE A 85 -3.50 -12.82 9.01
C PHE A 85 -3.86 -12.83 10.50
N VAL A 86 -4.79 -13.71 10.87
CA VAL A 86 -5.12 -13.95 12.27
C VAL A 86 -3.87 -14.40 13.02
N GLY A 87 -3.59 -13.72 14.13
CA GLY A 87 -2.55 -14.16 15.03
C GLY A 87 -2.89 -15.52 15.63
N ALA A 88 -1.90 -16.41 15.74
CA ALA A 88 -1.89 -17.25 16.93
C ALA A 88 -1.89 -16.28 18.12
N GLY A 89 -2.92 -16.39 18.97
CA GLY A 89 -3.00 -15.67 20.24
C GLY A 89 -1.79 -15.92 21.12
#